data_AF-A0A972WDF7-F1
#
_entry.id   AF-A0A972WDF7-F1
#
_cell.length_a   1.000
_cell.length_b   1.000
_cell.length_c   1.000
_cell.angle_alpha   90.00
_cell.angle_beta   90.00
_cell.angle_gamma   90.00
#
_symmetry.space_group_name_H-M   'P 1'
#
loop_
_entity.id
_entity.type
_entity.pdbx_description
1 polymer ?
#
loop_
_entity_poly.entity_id
_entity_poly.type
_entity_poly.pdbx_seq_one_letter_code
_entity_poly.pdbx_strand_id
1 'polypeptide(L)'
;MQDVVSYELRHNDANGEDNRDGHSHNYSCNYGEEGESDDENRVLLRRRQRLNMLACLFFSQGTPMLLAGDEFGNSQQGNNNAYAQDNPIGWLDWSGLDNDPEFTNQVRDLIWLRRETALLRIEDYIHDTLPTDGGSIEIRWINTAGEIKRDDEWFDSKAFTLLMTAKGSTGSESSLAIAINSFHEPVTLRLPASAHPWRISFSSDGYYDALKNNRTLALGGRSIALLQR
;
A
#
# COMPACT_ATOMS: atom_id res chain seq x y z
N MET A 1 -4.10 -9.83 -7.66
CA MET A 1 -3.21 -8.64 -7.64
C MET A 1 -2.00 -8.76 -8.55
N GLN A 2 -1.38 -9.94 -8.73
CA GLN A 2 -0.26 -10.15 -9.67
C GLN A 2 -0.61 -9.67 -11.09
N ASP A 3 -1.81 -9.97 -11.56
CA ASP A 3 -2.22 -9.61 -12.93
C ASP A 3 -2.48 -8.12 -13.10
N VAL A 4 -2.92 -7.42 -12.05
CA VAL A 4 -3.16 -5.96 -12.07
C VAL A 4 -1.88 -5.18 -12.38
N VAL A 5 -0.72 -5.73 -12.02
CA VAL A 5 0.58 -5.10 -12.25
C VAL A 5 1.34 -5.71 -13.44
N SER A 6 0.74 -6.69 -14.13
CA SER A 6 1.41 -7.44 -15.19
C SER A 6 0.68 -7.40 -16.54
N TYR A 7 -0.62 -7.08 -16.55
CA TYR A 7 -1.44 -7.06 -17.77
C TYR A 7 -2.24 -5.76 -17.88
N GLU A 8 -2.14 -5.07 -19.00
CA GLU A 8 -3.02 -3.93 -19.34
C GLU A 8 -4.26 -4.39 -20.09
N LEU A 9 -4.15 -5.46 -20.87
CA LEU A 9 -5.24 -6.05 -21.61
C LEU A 9 -5.76 -7.30 -20.89
N ARG A 10 -7.01 -7.65 -21.16
CA ARG A 10 -7.58 -8.93 -20.71
C ARG A 10 -7.20 -10.05 -21.69
N HIS A 11 -6.94 -11.23 -21.16
CA HIS A 11 -6.58 -12.44 -21.90
C HIS A 11 -7.57 -13.56 -21.55
N ASN A 12 -8.83 -13.37 -21.94
CA ASN A 12 -9.94 -14.27 -21.60
C ASN A 12 -10.18 -15.35 -22.69
N ASP A 13 -9.27 -15.51 -23.65
CA ASP A 13 -9.42 -16.44 -24.79
C ASP A 13 -9.73 -17.89 -24.33
N ALA A 14 -9.18 -18.30 -23.19
CA ALA A 14 -9.44 -19.61 -22.58
C ALA A 14 -10.92 -19.84 -22.22
N ASN A 15 -11.73 -18.79 -22.11
CA ASN A 15 -13.17 -18.89 -21.83
C ASN A 15 -13.98 -19.32 -23.08
N GLY A 16 -13.40 -19.24 -24.28
CA GLY A 16 -14.06 -19.66 -25.53
C GLY A 16 -15.08 -18.66 -26.09
N GLU A 17 -15.07 -17.40 -25.63
CA GLU A 17 -15.98 -16.34 -26.08
C GLU A 17 -15.31 -15.28 -26.97
N ASP A 18 -14.18 -15.63 -27.60
CA ASP A 18 -13.35 -14.74 -28.43
C ASP A 18 -12.89 -13.47 -27.68
N ASN A 19 -12.54 -13.62 -26.40
CA ASN A 19 -12.09 -12.54 -25.50
C ASN A 19 -13.10 -11.37 -25.37
N ARG A 20 -14.40 -11.63 -25.60
CA ARG A 20 -15.48 -10.63 -25.52
C ARG A 20 -16.01 -10.43 -24.11
N ASP A 21 -15.83 -11.40 -23.25
CA ASP A 21 -16.27 -11.39 -21.85
C ASP A 21 -15.28 -10.63 -20.94
N GLY A 22 -15.70 -10.38 -19.70
CA GLY A 22 -14.93 -9.61 -18.72
C GLY A 22 -14.96 -8.10 -18.94
N HIS A 23 -14.49 -7.35 -17.94
CA HIS A 23 -14.46 -5.90 -17.98
C HIS A 23 -13.35 -5.39 -18.91
N SER A 24 -13.56 -4.26 -19.60
CA SER A 24 -12.55 -3.66 -20.50
C SER A 24 -11.61 -2.67 -19.80
N HIS A 25 -12.08 -2.03 -18.73
CA HIS A 25 -11.29 -1.04 -17.98
C HIS A 25 -10.84 -1.62 -16.64
N ASN A 26 -9.59 -2.07 -16.56
CA ASN A 26 -9.05 -2.76 -15.37
C ASN A 26 -8.30 -1.84 -14.41
N TYR A 27 -7.95 -0.62 -14.83
CA TYR A 27 -7.03 0.27 -14.11
C TYR A 27 -5.71 -0.41 -13.70
N SER A 28 -5.27 -1.35 -14.55
CA SER A 28 -4.00 -2.07 -14.42
C SER A 28 -2.89 -1.34 -15.17
N CYS A 29 -1.65 -1.69 -14.85
CA CYS A 29 -0.47 -1.21 -15.58
C CYS A 29 0.56 -2.33 -15.60
N ASN A 30 1.04 -2.68 -16.80
CA ASN A 30 1.99 -3.78 -17.00
C ASN A 30 3.45 -3.32 -16.84
N TYR A 31 3.69 -2.02 -16.67
CA TYR A 31 5.02 -1.42 -16.55
C TYR A 31 5.93 -1.68 -17.76
N GLY A 32 5.35 -1.73 -18.96
CA GLY A 32 6.05 -1.71 -20.24
C GLY A 32 6.26 -3.08 -20.90
N GLU A 33 5.77 -4.17 -20.30
CA GLU A 33 5.78 -5.51 -20.91
C GLU A 33 4.50 -6.23 -20.48
N GLU A 34 3.76 -6.84 -21.41
CA GLU A 34 2.53 -7.56 -21.09
C GLU A 34 2.86 -8.99 -20.62
N GLY A 35 2.33 -9.39 -19.47
CA GLY A 35 2.54 -10.72 -18.90
C GLY A 35 3.81 -10.86 -18.07
N GLU A 36 4.31 -12.09 -17.96
CA GLU A 36 5.56 -12.40 -17.26
C GLU A 36 6.75 -11.66 -17.86
N SER A 37 7.80 -11.45 -17.05
CA SER A 37 8.96 -10.67 -17.47
C SER A 37 10.22 -11.20 -16.80
N ASP A 38 11.30 -11.32 -17.58
CA ASP A 38 12.64 -11.66 -17.10
C ASP A 38 13.46 -10.42 -16.71
N ASP A 39 12.94 -9.20 -16.92
CA ASP A 39 13.60 -7.97 -16.47
C ASP A 39 13.44 -7.81 -14.96
N GLU A 40 14.52 -8.08 -14.23
CA GLU A 40 14.58 -7.96 -12.77
C GLU A 40 14.06 -6.61 -12.24
N ASN A 41 14.32 -5.50 -12.95
CA ASN A 41 13.85 -4.18 -12.52
C ASN A 41 12.33 -4.08 -12.58
N ARG A 42 11.73 -4.66 -13.63
CA ARG A 42 10.27 -4.70 -13.78
C ARG A 42 9.65 -5.64 -12.76
N VAL A 43 10.23 -6.81 -12.53
CA VAL A 43 9.78 -7.76 -11.51
C VAL A 43 9.78 -7.11 -10.12
N LEU A 44 10.87 -6.45 -9.74
CA LEU A 44 10.98 -5.72 -8.47
C LEU A 44 9.98 -4.56 -8.37
N LEU A 45 9.79 -3.82 -9.47
CA LEU A 45 8.80 -2.75 -9.53
C LEU A 45 7.38 -3.29 -9.30
N ARG A 46 6.97 -4.34 -10.02
CA ARG A 46 5.66 -4.98 -9.88
C ARG A 46 5.44 -5.55 -8.48
N ARG A 47 6.46 -6.20 -7.91
CA ARG A 47 6.46 -6.64 -6.51
C ARG A 47 6.19 -5.48 -5.55
N ARG A 48 6.88 -4.34 -5.72
CA ARG A 48 6.63 -3.12 -4.95
C ARG A 48 5.20 -2.60 -5.13
N GLN A 49 4.65 -2.62 -6.34
CA GLN A 49 3.27 -2.17 -6.57
C GLN A 49 2.24 -3.05 -5.86
N ARG A 50 2.44 -4.38 -5.85
CA ARG A 50 1.61 -5.27 -5.04
C ARG A 50 1.69 -4.91 -3.56
N LEU A 51 2.89 -4.67 -3.02
CA LEU A 51 3.04 -4.20 -1.64
C LEU A 51 2.37 -2.84 -1.40
N ASN A 52 2.43 -1.90 -2.35
CA ASN A 52 1.75 -0.61 -2.24
C ASN A 52 0.23 -0.80 -2.13
N MET A 53 -0.35 -1.64 -2.99
CA MET A 53 -1.79 -1.92 -2.98
C MET A 53 -2.21 -2.59 -1.66
N LEU A 54 -1.44 -3.57 -1.19
CA LEU A 54 -1.68 -4.24 0.10
C LEU A 54 -1.53 -3.28 1.28
N ALA A 55 -0.50 -2.43 1.28
CA ALA A 55 -0.31 -1.42 2.30
C ALA A 55 -1.45 -0.40 2.31
N CYS A 56 -1.89 0.08 1.15
CA CYS A 56 -3.09 0.93 1.05
C CYS A 56 -4.32 0.23 1.62
N LEU A 57 -4.55 -1.05 1.29
CA LEU A 57 -5.65 -1.85 1.83
C LEU A 57 -5.59 -1.96 3.36
N PHE A 58 -4.44 -2.33 3.91
CA PHE A 58 -4.28 -2.59 5.35
C PHE A 58 -4.07 -1.34 6.20
N PHE A 59 -3.67 -0.20 5.62
CA PHE A 59 -3.54 1.07 6.34
C PHE A 59 -4.77 1.97 6.22
N SER A 60 -5.72 1.65 5.35
CA SER A 60 -6.99 2.40 5.26
C SER A 60 -7.91 2.09 6.44
N GLN A 61 -8.76 3.07 6.80
CA GLN A 61 -9.88 2.83 7.73
C GLN A 61 -10.94 1.92 7.07
N GLY A 62 -11.73 1.21 7.87
CA GLY A 62 -12.76 0.26 7.41
C GLY A 62 -12.36 -1.22 7.57
N THR A 63 -13.00 -2.11 6.81
CA THR A 63 -12.73 -3.57 6.88
C THR A 63 -12.03 -4.02 5.60
N PRO A 64 -10.74 -4.40 5.64
CA PRO A 64 -10.03 -4.85 4.46
C PRO A 64 -10.51 -6.24 4.05
N MET A 65 -10.60 -6.48 2.75
CA MET A 65 -10.85 -7.79 2.15
C MET A 65 -9.69 -8.12 1.21
N LEU A 66 -9.00 -9.22 1.50
CA LEU A 66 -7.92 -9.75 0.68
C LEU A 66 -8.45 -10.89 -0.19
N LEU A 67 -8.17 -10.85 -1.50
CA LEU A 67 -8.47 -11.95 -2.40
C LEU A 67 -7.48 -13.09 -2.14
N ALA A 68 -7.99 -14.31 -1.97
CA ALA A 68 -7.15 -15.48 -1.67
C ALA A 68 -6.10 -15.69 -2.78
N GLY A 69 -4.86 -15.93 -2.36
CA GLY A 69 -3.70 -16.11 -3.23
C GLY A 69 -2.93 -14.84 -3.53
N ASP A 70 -3.50 -13.66 -3.29
CA ASP A 70 -2.75 -12.40 -3.45
C ASP A 70 -1.60 -12.28 -2.46
N GLU A 71 -1.66 -12.97 -1.32
CA GLU A 71 -0.61 -13.04 -0.31
C GLU A 71 0.66 -13.75 -0.80
N PHE A 72 0.59 -14.56 -1.86
CA PHE A 72 1.74 -15.25 -2.46
C PHE A 72 1.84 -15.06 -3.99
N GLY A 73 1.07 -14.12 -4.55
CA GLY A 73 1.20 -13.72 -5.96
C GLY A 73 0.44 -14.57 -6.96
N ASN A 74 -0.71 -15.15 -6.57
CA ASN A 74 -1.57 -15.89 -7.49
C ASN A 74 -1.92 -15.08 -8.75
N SER A 75 -1.86 -15.76 -9.90
CA SER A 75 -2.09 -15.20 -11.24
C SER A 75 -3.13 -16.05 -11.97
N GLN A 76 -3.96 -15.39 -12.77
CA GLN A 76 -4.87 -16.04 -13.73
C GLN A 76 -4.40 -15.79 -15.17
N GLN A 77 -3.11 -15.46 -15.33
CA GLN A 77 -2.44 -15.20 -16.61
C GLN A 77 -3.13 -14.10 -17.43
N GLY A 78 -3.65 -13.07 -16.75
CA GLY A 78 -4.34 -11.95 -17.41
C GLY A 78 -5.80 -12.24 -17.76
N ASN A 79 -6.32 -13.42 -17.43
CA ASN A 79 -7.75 -13.69 -17.50
C ASN A 79 -8.46 -12.96 -16.36
N ASN A 80 -9.18 -11.88 -16.66
CA ASN A 80 -9.88 -11.07 -15.65
C ASN A 80 -11.30 -11.55 -15.35
N ASN A 81 -11.68 -12.70 -15.90
CA ASN A 81 -13.00 -13.28 -15.79
C ASN A 81 -12.92 -14.81 -15.84
N ALA A 82 -12.12 -15.43 -14.98
CA ALA A 82 -11.84 -16.87 -14.99
C ALA A 82 -13.01 -17.74 -14.47
N TYR A 83 -14.26 -17.37 -14.76
CA TYR A 83 -15.47 -18.01 -14.20
C TYR A 83 -15.68 -19.45 -14.69
N ALA A 84 -15.21 -19.77 -15.90
CA ALA A 84 -15.35 -21.09 -16.54
C ALA A 84 -14.07 -21.94 -16.43
N GLN A 85 -13.06 -21.49 -15.68
CA GLN A 85 -11.74 -22.11 -15.62
C GLN A 85 -11.60 -23.02 -14.40
N ASP A 86 -12.19 -24.22 -14.45
CA ASP A 86 -11.89 -25.28 -13.47
C ASP A 86 -10.61 -26.05 -13.86
N ASN A 87 -9.49 -25.33 -13.84
CA ASN A 87 -8.18 -25.80 -14.26
C ASN A 87 -7.09 -24.90 -13.61
N PRO A 88 -5.78 -25.10 -13.91
CA PRO A 88 -4.71 -24.31 -13.29
C PRO A 88 -4.82 -22.77 -13.43
N ILE A 89 -5.61 -22.22 -14.35
CA ILE A 89 -5.88 -20.77 -14.43
C ILE A 89 -6.77 -20.31 -13.26
N GLY A 90 -7.74 -21.13 -12.86
CA GLY A 90 -8.67 -20.80 -11.77
C GLY A 90 -8.23 -21.32 -10.40
N TRP A 91 -7.31 -22.29 -10.35
CA TRP A 91 -6.79 -22.84 -9.10
C TRP A 91 -5.77 -21.92 -8.43
N LEU A 92 -5.60 -22.06 -7.12
CA LEU A 92 -4.53 -21.37 -6.40
C LEU A 92 -3.20 -22.11 -6.63
N ASP A 93 -2.21 -21.39 -7.17
CA ASP A 93 -0.84 -21.90 -7.27
C ASP A 93 -0.04 -21.60 -6.00
N TRP A 94 0.12 -22.62 -5.17
CA TRP A 94 0.85 -22.52 -3.90
C TRP A 94 2.37 -22.40 -4.06
N SER A 95 2.92 -22.59 -5.27
CA SER A 95 4.36 -22.45 -5.52
C SER A 95 4.90 -21.05 -5.20
N GLY A 96 4.02 -20.03 -5.24
CA GLY A 96 4.34 -18.65 -4.86
C GLY A 96 4.90 -18.49 -3.44
N LEU A 97 4.53 -19.39 -2.52
CA LEU A 97 5.06 -19.41 -1.15
C LEU A 97 6.56 -19.72 -1.11
N ASP A 98 7.03 -20.57 -2.02
CA ASP A 98 8.43 -20.97 -2.12
C ASP A 98 9.23 -20.02 -3.03
N ASN A 99 8.57 -19.45 -4.04
CA ASN A 99 9.21 -18.54 -5.02
C ASN A 99 9.55 -17.16 -4.42
N ASP A 100 8.70 -16.61 -3.55
CA ASP A 100 8.93 -15.33 -2.87
C ASP A 100 8.40 -15.37 -1.42
N PRO A 101 9.05 -16.15 -0.52
CA PRO A 101 8.63 -16.27 0.86
C PRO A 101 8.67 -14.93 1.61
N GLU A 102 9.56 -14.04 1.20
CA GLU A 102 9.69 -12.71 1.78
C GLU A 102 8.46 -11.84 1.49
N PHE A 103 7.87 -11.94 0.30
CA PHE A 103 6.64 -11.20 -0.01
C PHE A 103 5.51 -11.64 0.91
N THR A 104 5.37 -12.96 1.10
CA THR A 104 4.37 -13.53 2.02
C THR A 104 4.60 -13.04 3.46
N ASN A 105 5.85 -12.95 3.92
CA ASN A 105 6.18 -12.40 5.23
C ASN A 105 5.81 -10.92 5.35
N GLN A 106 6.07 -10.13 4.31
CA GLN A 106 5.66 -8.72 4.28
C GLN A 106 4.13 -8.56 4.31
N VAL A 107 3.37 -9.46 3.68
CA VAL A 107 1.90 -9.47 3.81
C VAL A 107 1.48 -9.80 5.24
N ARG A 108 2.13 -10.77 5.89
CA ARG A 108 1.89 -11.08 7.31
C ARG A 108 2.19 -9.88 8.22
N ASP A 109 3.27 -9.16 7.94
CA ASP A 109 3.66 -7.96 8.69
C ASP A 109 2.61 -6.85 8.54
N LEU A 110 2.07 -6.64 7.33
CA LEU A 110 0.98 -5.67 7.10
C LEU A 110 -0.27 -6.02 7.92
N ILE A 111 -0.66 -7.30 7.93
CA ILE A 111 -1.80 -7.79 8.72
C ILE A 111 -1.55 -7.60 10.22
N TRP A 112 -0.34 -7.94 10.68
CA TRP A 112 0.07 -7.77 12.07
C TRP A 112 0.06 -6.29 12.47
N LEU A 113 0.66 -5.41 11.67
CA LEU A 113 0.69 -3.97 11.91
C LEU A 113 -0.72 -3.39 12.03
N ARG A 114 -1.65 -3.77 11.15
CA ARG A 114 -3.05 -3.36 11.25
C ARG A 114 -3.68 -3.81 12.56
N ARG A 115 -3.45 -5.06 12.96
CA ARG A 115 -4.05 -5.63 14.17
C ARG A 115 -3.55 -4.91 15.42
N GLU A 116 -2.24 -4.69 15.52
CA GLU A 116 -1.60 -4.09 16.70
C GLU A 116 -1.71 -2.56 16.75
N THR A 117 -2.02 -1.90 15.63
CA THR A 117 -2.10 -0.44 15.57
C THR A 117 -3.55 0.04 15.60
N ALA A 118 -4.04 0.43 16.78
CA ALA A 118 -5.42 0.90 16.95
C ALA A 118 -5.81 2.07 16.03
N LEU A 119 -4.86 2.97 15.72
CA LEU A 119 -5.07 4.11 14.81
C LEU A 119 -5.45 3.70 13.38
N LEU A 120 -5.25 2.43 12.98
CA LEU A 120 -5.65 1.90 11.66
C LEU A 120 -7.06 1.29 11.63
N ARG A 121 -7.76 1.26 12.78
CA ARG A 121 -9.03 0.54 12.97
C ARG A 121 -10.04 1.37 13.76
N ILE A 122 -10.19 2.63 13.41
CA ILE A 122 -11.12 3.55 14.06
C ILE A 122 -12.51 3.34 13.47
N GLU A 123 -13.52 3.25 14.33
CA GLU A 123 -14.92 2.97 13.95
C GLU A 123 -15.62 4.21 13.37
N ASP A 124 -15.27 5.39 13.85
CA ASP A 124 -15.87 6.66 13.46
C ASP A 124 -15.04 7.43 12.41
N TYR A 125 -15.71 8.27 11.64
CA TYR A 125 -15.05 9.20 10.72
C TYR A 125 -14.32 10.31 11.49
N ILE A 126 -13.05 10.52 11.12
CA ILE A 126 -12.22 11.56 11.71
C ILE A 126 -12.31 12.82 10.84
N HIS A 127 -13.11 13.78 11.30
CA HIS A 127 -13.20 15.10 10.68
C HIS A 127 -12.32 16.08 11.46
N ASP A 128 -11.06 16.21 11.06
CA ASP A 128 -10.02 17.01 11.74
C ASP A 128 -9.62 16.45 13.12
N THR A 129 -10.52 16.49 14.08
CA THR A 129 -10.34 15.96 15.45
C THR A 129 -11.58 15.16 15.87
N LEU A 130 -11.36 13.92 16.30
CA LEU A 130 -12.37 13.03 16.86
C LEU A 130 -12.21 12.96 18.38
N PRO A 131 -13.17 13.44 19.18
CA PRO A 131 -13.20 13.20 20.62
C PRO A 131 -13.38 11.71 20.95
N THR A 132 -12.74 11.23 22.01
CA THR A 132 -12.93 9.87 22.52
C THR A 132 -13.11 9.92 24.04
N ASP A 133 -13.66 8.86 24.65
CA ASP A 133 -13.85 8.78 26.11
C ASP A 133 -12.56 9.01 26.91
N GLY A 134 -11.42 8.69 26.31
CA GLY A 134 -10.09 8.82 26.93
C GLY A 134 -9.25 10.00 26.41
N GLY A 135 -9.76 10.83 25.50
CA GLY A 135 -8.99 11.92 24.91
C GLY A 135 -9.46 12.31 23.50
N SER A 136 -8.55 12.30 22.52
CA SER A 136 -8.88 12.66 21.13
C SER A 136 -7.95 12.00 20.11
N ILE A 137 -8.41 11.90 18.87
CA ILE A 137 -7.62 11.49 17.71
C ILE A 137 -7.66 12.61 16.69
N GLU A 138 -6.49 13.05 16.24
CA GLU A 138 -6.34 14.09 15.21
C GLU A 138 -5.82 13.46 13.92
N ILE A 139 -6.28 13.99 12.77
CA ILE A 139 -5.79 13.62 11.44
C ILE A 139 -5.26 14.85 10.71
N ARG A 140 -4.07 14.77 10.12
CA ARG A 140 -3.44 15.86 9.37
C ARG A 140 -2.84 15.34 8.08
N TRP A 141 -3.02 16.08 7.00
CA TRP A 141 -2.36 15.81 5.72
C TRP A 141 -1.21 16.77 5.57
N ILE A 142 -0.01 16.23 5.35
CA ILE A 142 1.25 16.96 5.39
C ILE A 142 1.92 16.90 4.02
N ASN A 143 2.37 18.04 3.51
CA ASN A 143 3.11 18.12 2.26
C ASN A 143 4.57 17.64 2.43
N THR A 144 5.35 17.63 1.34
CA THR A 144 6.75 17.18 1.37
C THR A 144 7.66 18.04 2.26
N ALA A 145 7.29 19.30 2.51
CA ALA A 145 8.02 20.22 3.37
C ALA A 145 7.73 20.01 4.87
N GLY A 146 6.77 19.15 5.24
CA GLY A 146 6.40 18.90 6.63
C GLY A 146 5.37 19.88 7.17
N GLU A 147 4.69 20.60 6.29
CA GLU A 147 3.64 21.57 6.61
C GLU A 147 2.27 20.97 6.29
N ILE A 148 1.21 21.46 6.94
CA ILE A 148 -0.16 21.06 6.60
C ILE A 148 -0.44 21.42 5.14
N LYS A 149 -1.02 20.48 4.38
CA LYS A 149 -1.38 20.71 2.98
C LYS A 149 -2.31 21.90 2.85
N ARG A 150 -1.97 22.81 1.94
CA ARG A 150 -2.84 23.92 1.54
C ARG A 150 -3.91 23.46 0.55
N ASP A 151 -4.96 24.25 0.39
CA ASP A 151 -6.10 23.94 -0.48
C ASP A 151 -5.70 23.69 -1.95
N ASP A 152 -4.70 24.42 -2.44
CA ASP A 152 -4.15 24.29 -3.79
C ASP A 152 -3.31 23.02 -4.00
N GLU A 153 -2.86 22.37 -2.93
CA GLU A 153 -1.98 21.21 -2.99
C GLU A 153 -2.75 19.87 -3.02
N TRP A 154 -4.08 19.86 -2.89
CA TRP A 154 -4.86 18.62 -2.83
C TRP A 154 -4.90 17.86 -4.15
N PHE A 155 -4.98 18.56 -5.28
CA PHE A 155 -5.22 17.95 -6.59
C PHE A 155 -3.94 17.42 -7.26
N ASP A 156 -2.80 18.09 -7.06
CA ASP A 156 -1.58 17.80 -7.83
C ASP A 156 -0.51 17.02 -7.04
N SER A 157 -0.74 16.80 -5.75
CA SER A 157 0.25 16.20 -4.86
C SER A 157 0.44 14.71 -5.11
N LYS A 158 1.58 14.35 -5.71
CA LYS A 158 1.99 12.96 -5.89
C LYS A 158 2.69 12.35 -4.66
N ALA A 159 3.13 13.16 -3.72
CA ALA A 159 3.75 12.71 -2.48
C ALA A 159 3.30 13.53 -1.27
N PHE A 160 2.96 12.84 -0.18
CA PHE A 160 2.47 13.46 1.06
C PHE A 160 2.58 12.48 2.25
N THR A 161 2.31 12.97 3.44
CA THR A 161 2.18 12.15 4.64
C THR A 161 0.81 12.35 5.28
N LEU A 162 0.10 11.27 5.55
CA LEU A 162 -1.05 11.27 6.45
C LEU A 162 -0.55 11.03 7.87
N LEU A 163 -0.75 11.99 8.76
CA LEU A 163 -0.45 11.90 10.18
C LEU A 163 -1.73 11.66 10.98
N MET A 164 -1.69 10.69 11.87
CA MET A 164 -2.72 10.46 12.87
C MET A 164 -2.10 10.50 14.26
N THR A 165 -2.72 11.22 15.19
CA THR A 165 -2.19 11.36 16.55
C THR A 165 -3.32 11.12 17.56
N ALA A 166 -3.16 10.10 18.41
CA ALA A 166 -4.00 9.90 19.58
C ALA A 166 -3.40 10.63 20.78
N LYS A 167 -4.19 11.47 21.45
CA LYS A 167 -3.82 12.17 22.69
C LYS A 167 -4.73 11.69 23.81
N GLY A 168 -4.14 11.16 24.87
CA GLY A 168 -4.84 10.78 26.09
C GLY A 168 -5.09 11.98 27.01
N SER A 169 -6.16 11.91 27.79
CA SER A 169 -6.54 12.93 28.78
C SER A 169 -5.47 13.16 29.87
N THR A 170 -4.61 12.16 30.10
CA THR A 170 -3.48 12.22 31.04
C THR A 170 -2.16 12.67 30.39
N GLY A 171 -2.19 13.08 29.11
CA GLY A 171 -1.02 13.59 28.39
C GLY A 171 -0.20 12.55 27.64
N SER A 172 -0.65 11.30 27.54
CA SER A 172 -0.04 10.32 26.63
C SER A 172 -0.28 10.69 25.17
N GLU A 173 0.70 10.42 24.30
CA GLU A 173 0.58 10.65 22.86
C GLU A 173 1.15 9.44 22.12
N SER A 174 0.43 8.98 21.10
CA SER A 174 0.97 8.05 20.10
C SER A 174 0.62 8.55 18.71
N SER A 175 1.56 8.44 17.78
CA SER A 175 1.35 8.91 16.41
C SER A 175 1.72 7.85 15.37
N LEU A 176 0.96 7.89 14.29
CA LEU A 176 1.17 7.12 13.09
C LEU A 176 1.37 8.07 11.91
N ALA A 177 2.35 7.81 11.06
CA ALA A 177 2.54 8.52 9.81
C ALA A 177 2.54 7.52 8.65
N ILE A 178 1.66 7.73 7.67
CA ILE A 178 1.62 6.99 6.41
C ILE A 178 2.19 7.91 5.34
N ALA A 179 3.42 7.64 4.91
CA ALA A 179 4.11 8.38 3.88
C ALA A 179 3.87 7.73 2.52
N ILE A 180 3.36 8.48 1.56
CA ILE A 180 3.00 7.99 0.22
C ILE A 180 3.77 8.79 -0.83
N ASN A 181 4.41 8.10 -1.76
CA ASN A 181 4.96 8.66 -2.98
C ASN A 181 4.43 7.87 -4.19
N SER A 182 3.46 8.43 -4.89
CA SER A 182 2.97 7.90 -6.18
C SER A 182 3.77 8.40 -7.39
N PHE A 183 4.70 9.34 -7.19
CA PHE A 183 5.59 9.81 -8.24
C PHE A 183 6.62 8.72 -8.59
N HIS A 184 7.10 8.74 -9.82
CA HIS A 184 8.01 7.70 -10.32
C HIS A 184 9.45 7.87 -9.83
N GLU A 185 9.82 9.08 -9.38
CA GLU A 185 11.13 9.37 -8.81
C GLU A 185 11.09 9.39 -7.28
N PRO A 186 12.24 9.17 -6.61
CA PRO A 186 12.36 9.33 -5.17
C PRO A 186 12.03 10.76 -4.72
N VAL A 187 11.45 10.88 -3.53
CA VAL A 187 11.13 12.17 -2.90
C VAL A 187 11.69 12.22 -1.49
N THR A 188 11.90 13.43 -0.99
CA THR A 188 12.20 13.67 0.42
C THR A 188 10.97 14.22 1.11
N LEU A 189 10.51 13.53 2.15
CA LEU A 189 9.39 13.93 3.00
C LEU A 189 9.93 14.41 4.35
N ARG A 190 9.33 15.47 4.89
CA ARG A 190 9.61 15.92 6.26
C ARG A 190 8.44 15.57 7.17
N LEU A 191 8.74 14.88 8.27
CA LEU A 191 7.80 14.61 9.34
C LEU A 191 7.82 15.76 10.36
N PRO A 192 6.72 15.97 11.11
CA PRO A 192 6.71 16.93 12.20
C PRO A 192 7.80 16.66 13.21
N ALA A 193 8.37 17.73 13.76
CA ALA A 193 9.32 17.64 14.86
C ALA A 193 8.65 16.99 16.08
N SER A 194 9.37 16.11 16.74
CA SER A 194 8.88 15.34 17.89
C SER A 194 10.02 15.11 18.88
N ALA A 195 9.68 15.09 20.18
CA ALA A 195 10.60 14.69 21.23
C ALA A 195 10.93 13.19 21.17
N HIS A 196 9.99 12.36 20.71
CA HIS A 196 10.16 10.92 20.52
C HIS A 196 10.54 10.60 19.07
N PRO A 197 11.46 9.66 18.84
CA PRO A 197 11.88 9.33 17.50
C PRO A 197 10.84 8.54 16.72
N TRP A 198 10.72 8.88 15.42
CA TRP A 198 9.96 8.09 14.48
C TRP A 198 10.69 6.79 14.17
N ARG A 199 9.96 5.68 14.14
CA ARG A 199 10.46 4.38 13.69
C ARG A 199 9.72 3.97 12.43
N ILE A 200 10.45 3.55 11.40
CA ILE A 200 9.84 2.92 10.21
C ILE A 200 9.41 1.51 10.60
N SER A 201 8.11 1.26 10.58
CA SER A 201 7.50 -0.05 10.87
C SER A 201 7.26 -0.86 9.59
N PHE A 202 7.13 -0.20 8.44
CA PHE A 202 7.00 -0.83 7.13
C PHE A 202 7.53 0.09 6.02
N SER A 203 8.23 -0.46 5.02
CA SER A 203 8.50 0.21 3.76
C SER A 203 8.41 -0.74 2.57
N SER A 204 7.61 -0.36 1.57
CA SER A 204 7.44 -1.10 0.30
C SER A 204 8.68 -1.05 -0.62
N ASP A 205 9.56 -0.07 -0.45
CA ASP A 205 10.83 0.01 -1.18
C ASP A 205 12.01 -0.65 -0.45
N GLY A 206 11.78 -1.16 0.77
CA GLY A 206 12.76 -1.90 1.56
C GLY A 206 13.78 -1.06 2.33
N TYR A 207 13.71 0.28 2.30
CA TYR A 207 14.69 1.14 2.98
C TYR A 207 14.26 1.55 4.40
N TYR A 208 14.61 0.75 5.40
CA TYR A 208 14.24 0.97 6.82
C TYR A 208 15.15 1.97 7.58
N ASP A 209 16.32 2.31 7.04
CA ASP A 209 17.25 3.30 7.61
C ASP A 209 17.16 4.67 6.90
N ALA A 210 16.07 4.91 6.16
CA ALA A 210 15.91 6.10 5.34
C ALA A 210 15.58 7.39 6.12
N LEU A 211 15.39 7.29 7.44
CA LEU A 211 15.06 8.42 8.30
C LEU A 211 16.32 9.12 8.84
N LYS A 212 16.56 10.35 8.37
CA LYS A 212 17.66 11.21 8.82
C LYS A 212 17.17 12.27 9.81
N ASN A 213 18.02 12.58 10.79
CA ASN A 213 17.76 13.61 11.81
C ASN A 213 16.37 13.48 12.46
N ASN A 214 15.89 12.25 12.59
CA ASN A 214 14.60 11.91 13.18
C ASN A 214 13.36 12.56 12.53
N ARG A 215 13.48 13.10 11.31
CA ARG A 215 12.34 13.74 10.64
C ARG A 215 12.40 13.81 9.12
N THR A 216 13.53 13.49 8.49
CA THR A 216 13.68 13.59 7.04
C THR A 216 13.71 12.18 6.45
N LEU A 217 12.63 11.79 5.77
CA LEU A 217 12.46 10.48 5.17
C LEU A 217 12.75 10.56 3.67
N ALA A 218 13.73 9.80 3.19
CA ALA A 218 13.87 9.53 1.76
C ALA A 218 12.95 8.37 1.39
N LEU A 219 12.02 8.58 0.45
CA LEU A 219 11.07 7.57 0.01
C LEU A 219 11.23 7.35 -1.49
N GLY A 220 11.41 6.11 -1.90
CA GLY A 220 11.61 5.72 -3.30
C GLY A 220 10.45 6.09 -4.21
N GLY A 221 10.66 6.02 -5.53
CA GLY A 221 9.58 6.18 -6.50
C GLY A 221 8.53 5.07 -6.34
N ARG A 222 7.26 5.46 -6.41
CA ARG A 222 6.09 4.58 -6.26
C ARG A 222 6.21 3.69 -5.02
N SER A 223 6.31 4.30 -3.85
CA SER A 223 6.39 3.58 -2.58
C SER A 223 5.55 4.23 -1.48
N ILE A 224 5.21 3.40 -0.51
CA ILE A 224 4.53 3.73 0.74
C ILE A 224 5.35 3.22 1.93
N ALA A 225 5.33 3.98 3.03
CA ALA A 225 5.94 3.62 4.29
C ALA A 225 5.02 3.96 5.47
N LEU A 226 5.09 3.16 6.54
CA LEU A 226 4.42 3.37 7.81
C LEU A 226 5.46 3.69 8.88
N LEU A 227 5.25 4.76 9.63
CA LEU A 227 6.07 5.15 10.75
C LEU A 227 5.25 5.33 12.02
N GLN A 228 5.84 4.99 13.17
CA GLN A 228 5.21 5.08 14.48
C GLN A 228 6.10 5.79 15.49
N ARG A 229 5.46 6.41 16.49
CA ARG A 229 6.09 6.92 17.71
C ARG A 229 5.12 6.89 18.89
#